data_AF-A0A0S2M6D6-F1
#
_entry.id   AF-A0A0S2M6D6-F1
#
_cell.length_a   1.000
_cell.length_b   1.000
_cell.length_c   1.000
_cell.angle_alpha   90.00
_cell.angle_beta   90.00
_cell.angle_gamma   90.00
#
_symmetry.space_group_name_H-M   'P 1'
#
loop_
_entity.id
_entity.type
_entity.pdbx_description
1 polymer ?
#
loop_
_entity_poly.entity_id
_entity_poly.type
_entity_poly.pdbx_seq_one_letter_code
_entity_poly.pdbx_strand_id
1 'polypeptide(L)'
;MHTNQIWRSDHSFARKSALMLESVYNFLNLIFSWFALANFYIFFAILTSALEGSAFNIPHIDVLNTIARYGYLGALIGCFIFAMGNRPQGSPWKYKAAIYFFALLTTYMLVAAVLCMVQAIKNINSPIFAKMVVSLIATYGIYVISSFLALDPWHIFTCFIQYMLFSPTYINVLNVYAYSNLHDLSWGTKGSDATQASDLGAVSGVGKHVEVELVTAQQDIDIAYQDALDNIRLKGSKVEAESGPKKEQSEQAQKDTYANFRTNLLLLWSLSNALLASAILTGNTSGAFDDGSDSSKATIYMLVILIFVAGMSIFRFICSTAYLVISLFTG
;
A
#
# COMPACT_ATOMS: atom_id res chain seq x y z
N MET A 1 -6.52 -5.51 -16.06
CA MET A 1 -7.94 -5.87 -15.88
C MET A 1 -8.53 -6.23 -17.23
N HIS A 2 -9.09 -7.43 -17.37
CA HIS A 2 -9.71 -7.89 -18.61
C HIS A 2 -11.15 -7.38 -18.74
N THR A 3 -11.31 -6.05 -18.75
CA THR A 3 -12.62 -5.38 -18.87
C THR A 3 -13.40 -5.82 -20.12
N ASN A 4 -12.67 -6.20 -21.18
CA ASN A 4 -13.26 -6.72 -22.41
C ASN A 4 -13.84 -8.14 -22.28
N GLN A 5 -13.34 -8.94 -21.31
CA GLN A 5 -13.90 -10.28 -21.03
C GLN A 5 -15.24 -10.20 -20.29
N ILE A 6 -15.47 -9.15 -19.49
CA ILE A 6 -16.73 -8.94 -18.77
C ILE A 6 -17.90 -8.78 -19.77
N TRP A 7 -17.69 -8.05 -20.87
CA TRP A 7 -18.69 -7.88 -21.91
C TRP A 7 -19.05 -9.17 -22.65
N ARG A 8 -18.06 -10.07 -22.80
CA ARG A 8 -18.20 -11.37 -23.46
C ARG A 8 -18.83 -12.45 -22.58
N SER A 9 -19.03 -12.20 -21.29
CA SER A 9 -19.68 -13.15 -20.38
C SER A 9 -21.20 -13.25 -20.62
N ASP A 10 -21.83 -14.38 -20.29
CA ASP A 10 -23.29 -14.59 -20.40
C ASP A 10 -24.09 -14.00 -19.23
N HIS A 11 -23.53 -13.07 -18.48
CA HIS A 11 -24.24 -12.44 -17.36
C HIS A 11 -25.36 -11.50 -17.82
N SER A 12 -26.39 -11.35 -16.97
CA SER A 12 -27.47 -10.38 -17.18
C SER A 12 -26.91 -8.95 -17.31
N PHE A 13 -27.61 -8.10 -18.05
CA PHE A 13 -27.19 -6.71 -18.28
C PHE A 13 -26.94 -5.96 -16.97
N ALA A 14 -27.81 -6.12 -15.98
CA ALA A 14 -27.65 -5.52 -14.65
C ALA A 14 -26.35 -5.94 -13.95
N ARG A 15 -25.97 -7.23 -14.02
CA ARG A 15 -24.72 -7.73 -13.43
C ARG A 15 -23.50 -7.21 -14.17
N LYS A 16 -23.55 -7.10 -15.50
CA LYS A 16 -22.47 -6.50 -16.30
C LYS A 16 -22.26 -5.02 -15.95
N SER A 17 -23.33 -4.24 -15.81
CA SER A 17 -23.28 -2.84 -15.41
C SER A 17 -22.69 -2.66 -14.01
N ALA A 18 -23.07 -3.51 -13.05
CA ALA A 18 -22.53 -3.48 -11.68
C ALA A 18 -21.02 -3.77 -11.65
N LEU A 19 -20.56 -4.80 -12.36
CA LEU A 19 -19.14 -5.15 -12.46
C LEU A 19 -18.31 -4.04 -13.14
N MET A 20 -18.91 -3.33 -14.10
CA MET A 20 -18.25 -2.18 -14.72
C MET A 20 -18.12 -0.99 -13.78
N LEU A 21 -19.15 -0.70 -13.00
CA LEU A 21 -19.10 0.34 -11.98
C LEU A 21 -18.04 0.02 -10.91
N GLU A 22 -17.96 -1.24 -10.48
CA GLU A 22 -16.91 -1.72 -9.55
C GLU A 22 -15.50 -1.59 -10.15
N SER A 23 -15.32 -1.91 -11.43
CA SER A 23 -14.05 -1.76 -12.14
C SER A 23 -13.61 -0.29 -12.20
N VAL A 24 -14.53 0.64 -12.48
CA VAL A 24 -14.25 2.08 -12.45
C VAL A 24 -13.87 2.56 -11.05
N TYR A 25 -14.60 2.11 -10.02
CA TYR A 25 -14.27 2.44 -8.63
C TYR A 25 -12.87 1.95 -8.23
N ASN A 26 -12.52 0.72 -8.59
CA ASN A 26 -11.18 0.17 -8.33
C ASN A 26 -10.09 0.89 -9.13
N PHE A 27 -10.37 1.32 -10.36
CA PHE A 27 -9.45 2.13 -11.14
C PHE A 27 -9.21 3.51 -10.51
N LEU A 28 -10.26 4.19 -10.02
CA LEU A 28 -10.12 5.45 -9.29
C LEU A 28 -9.34 5.27 -7.98
N ASN A 29 -9.59 4.19 -7.24
CA ASN A 29 -8.79 3.84 -6.06
C ASN A 29 -7.32 3.60 -6.38
N LEU A 30 -7.03 2.95 -7.52
CA LEU A 30 -5.65 2.73 -7.97
C LEU A 30 -4.94 4.06 -8.25
N ILE A 31 -5.59 5.00 -8.93
CA ILE A 31 -5.05 6.35 -9.17
C ILE A 31 -4.81 7.08 -7.84
N PHE A 32 -5.77 7.03 -6.92
CA PHE A 32 -5.62 7.66 -5.62
C PHE A 32 -4.48 7.03 -4.81
N SER A 33 -4.35 5.70 -4.85
CA SER A 33 -3.27 4.95 -4.20
C SER A 33 -1.91 5.24 -4.83
N TRP A 34 -1.85 5.51 -6.13
CA TRP A 34 -0.61 5.89 -6.83
C TRP A 34 -0.02 7.19 -6.25
N PHE A 35 -0.89 8.17 -5.96
CA PHE A 35 -0.52 9.47 -5.40
C PHE A 35 -0.67 9.58 -3.88
N ALA A 36 -0.94 8.47 -3.18
CA ALA A 36 -1.23 8.49 -1.75
C ALA A 36 -0.06 9.05 -0.91
N LEU A 37 1.18 8.77 -1.32
CA LEU A 37 2.40 9.25 -0.64
C LEU A 37 2.51 10.78 -0.71
N ALA A 38 2.30 11.36 -1.90
CA ALA A 38 2.27 12.81 -2.08
C ALA A 38 1.10 13.45 -1.32
N ASN A 39 -0.10 12.89 -1.46
CA ASN A 39 -1.30 13.40 -0.80
C ASN A 39 -1.13 13.46 0.72
N PHE A 40 -0.61 12.40 1.34
CA PHE A 40 -0.38 12.37 2.79
C PHE A 40 0.62 13.44 3.24
N TYR A 41 1.72 13.61 2.51
CA TYR A 41 2.68 14.68 2.82
C TYR A 41 2.11 16.09 2.62
N ILE A 42 1.32 16.32 1.57
CA ILE A 42 0.64 17.60 1.33
C ILE A 42 -0.33 17.89 2.49
N PHE A 43 -1.14 16.92 2.90
CA PHE A 43 -2.04 17.06 4.05
C PHE A 43 -1.27 17.40 5.32
N PHE A 44 -0.18 16.66 5.59
CA PHE A 44 0.70 16.93 6.72
C PHE A 44 1.23 18.37 6.67
N ALA A 45 1.82 18.80 5.56
CA ALA A 45 2.42 20.11 5.41
C ALA A 45 1.40 21.25 5.57
N ILE A 46 0.24 21.17 4.91
CA ILE A 46 -0.79 22.22 5.01
C ILE A 46 -1.32 22.30 6.44
N LEU A 47 -1.57 21.16 7.07
CA LEU A 47 -2.11 21.13 8.42
C LEU A 47 -1.11 21.64 9.45
N THR A 48 0.18 21.33 9.29
CA THR A 48 1.21 21.92 10.14
C THR A 48 1.31 23.43 9.95
N SER A 49 1.32 23.92 8.69
CA SER A 49 1.34 25.36 8.40
C SER A 49 0.07 26.09 8.83
N ALA A 50 -1.06 25.38 8.95
CA ALA A 50 -2.29 25.91 9.50
C ALA A 50 -2.13 26.36 10.97
N LEU A 51 -1.32 25.65 11.74
CA LEU A 51 -1.09 25.94 13.16
C LEU A 51 -0.21 27.18 13.36
N GLU A 52 0.55 27.59 12.35
CA GLU A 52 1.32 28.85 12.36
C GLU A 52 0.43 30.09 12.17
N GLY A 53 -0.85 29.90 11.84
CA GLY A 53 -1.80 30.99 11.68
C GLY A 53 -1.94 31.82 12.96
N SER A 54 -2.15 33.13 12.79
CA SER A 54 -2.40 34.12 13.84
C SER A 54 -3.51 33.72 14.82
N ALA A 55 -4.41 32.82 14.41
CA ALA A 55 -5.51 32.27 15.20
C ALA A 55 -5.07 31.41 16.41
N PHE A 56 -3.92 30.75 16.36
CA PHE A 56 -3.49 29.84 17.42
C PHE A 56 -2.53 30.48 18.43
N ASN A 57 -1.81 31.54 18.03
CA ASN A 57 -0.94 32.38 18.85
C ASN A 57 -0.03 31.60 19.82
N ILE A 58 0.50 30.46 19.39
CA ILE A 58 1.42 29.64 20.18
C ILE A 58 2.86 30.03 19.78
N PRO A 59 3.68 30.55 20.73
CA PRO A 59 5.04 30.94 20.42
C PRO A 59 5.88 29.75 19.99
N HIS A 60 6.71 29.94 18.94
CA HIS A 60 7.71 29.00 18.43
C HIS A 60 7.19 27.70 17.76
N ILE A 61 5.91 27.59 17.43
CA ILE A 61 5.40 26.44 16.67
C ILE A 61 6.05 26.27 15.30
N ASP A 62 6.40 27.37 14.62
CA ASP A 62 7.06 27.35 13.32
C ASP A 62 8.35 26.52 13.31
N VAL A 63 9.15 26.61 14.38
CA VAL A 63 10.38 25.82 14.52
C VAL A 63 10.06 24.33 14.61
N LEU A 64 9.05 23.97 15.42
CA LEU A 64 8.62 22.58 15.58
C LEU A 64 8.03 22.02 14.28
N ASN A 65 7.22 22.79 13.57
CA ASN A 65 6.67 22.43 12.26
C ASN A 65 7.75 22.21 11.22
N THR A 66 8.74 23.10 11.18
CA THR A 66 9.88 22.99 10.29
C THR A 66 10.67 21.71 10.57
N ILE A 67 10.96 21.42 11.84
CA ILE A 67 11.62 20.17 12.25
C ILE A 67 10.77 18.95 11.86
N ALA A 68 9.45 18.99 12.07
CA ALA A 68 8.56 17.88 11.77
C ALA A 68 8.45 17.61 10.25
N ARG A 69 8.44 18.66 9.42
CA ARG A 69 8.45 18.57 7.94
C ARG A 69 9.75 17.98 7.41
N TYR A 70 10.90 18.48 7.85
CA TYR A 70 12.18 17.91 7.46
C TYR A 70 12.38 16.50 8.03
N GLY A 71 11.91 16.25 9.26
CA GLY A 71 11.91 14.93 9.88
C GLY A 71 11.08 13.91 9.09
N TYR A 72 9.89 14.30 8.64
CA TYR A 72 9.05 13.47 7.76
C TYR A 72 9.78 13.10 6.47
N LEU A 73 10.34 14.10 5.77
CA LEU A 73 11.09 13.86 4.53
C LEU A 73 12.31 12.99 4.75
N GLY A 74 13.05 13.22 5.84
CA GLY A 74 14.21 12.41 6.23
C GLY A 74 13.82 10.95 6.50
N ALA A 75 12.73 10.72 7.24
CA ALA A 75 12.20 9.38 7.49
C ALA A 75 11.70 8.69 6.20
N LEU A 76 11.07 9.45 5.30
CA LEU A 76 10.62 8.95 4.00
C LEU A 76 11.81 8.49 3.14
N ILE A 77 12.87 9.31 3.04
CA ILE A 77 14.12 8.96 2.36
C ILE A 77 14.76 7.73 3.04
N GLY A 78 14.75 7.67 4.37
CA GLY A 78 15.17 6.50 5.14
C GLY A 78 14.42 5.24 4.73
N CYS A 79 13.10 5.31 4.54
CA CYS A 79 12.30 4.18 4.05
C CYS A 79 12.71 3.72 2.65
N PHE A 80 13.02 4.63 1.73
CA PHE A 80 13.55 4.27 0.41
C PHE A 80 14.88 3.53 0.52
N ILE A 81 15.79 4.00 1.37
CA ILE A 81 17.10 3.37 1.60
C ILE A 81 16.91 1.97 2.20
N PHE A 82 16.06 1.83 3.22
CA PHE A 82 15.81 0.54 3.86
C PHE A 82 15.16 -0.46 2.91
N ALA A 83 14.22 0.00 2.08
CA ALA A 83 13.49 -0.84 1.13
C ALA A 83 14.35 -1.39 -0.02
N MET A 84 15.44 -0.70 -0.39
CA MET A 84 16.37 -1.17 -1.43
C MET A 84 17.36 -2.22 -0.91
N GLY A 85 17.84 -2.08 0.33
CA GLY A 85 18.93 -2.91 0.86
C GLY A 85 18.50 -4.09 1.72
N ASN A 86 17.38 -3.97 2.47
CA ASN A 86 17.05 -4.93 3.52
C ASN A 86 15.61 -5.45 3.37
N ARG A 87 15.42 -6.76 3.56
CA ARG A 87 14.09 -7.33 3.81
C ARG A 87 13.63 -6.95 5.24
N PRO A 88 12.34 -6.67 5.48
CA PRO A 88 11.82 -6.33 6.81
C PRO A 88 12.10 -7.40 7.86
N GLN A 89 12.12 -8.67 7.44
CA GLN A 89 12.45 -9.82 8.28
C GLN A 89 13.94 -9.88 8.68
N GLY A 90 14.85 -9.35 7.86
CA GLY A 90 16.29 -9.38 8.12
C GLY A 90 16.79 -8.29 9.07
N SER A 91 16.02 -7.21 9.24
CA SER A 91 16.40 -6.10 10.14
C SER A 91 15.15 -5.41 10.71
N PRO A 92 14.41 -6.08 11.61
CA PRO A 92 13.11 -5.60 12.09
C PRO A 92 13.22 -4.28 12.85
N TRP A 93 14.36 -4.01 13.52
CA TRP A 93 14.53 -2.80 14.32
C TRP A 93 14.46 -1.50 13.49
N LYS A 94 15.07 -1.47 12.30
CA LYS A 94 15.05 -0.29 11.41
C LYS A 94 13.62 0.05 10.98
N TYR A 95 12.84 -0.97 10.62
CA TYR A 95 11.44 -0.80 10.22
C TYR A 95 10.57 -0.42 11.42
N LYS A 96 10.76 -1.04 12.59
CA LYS A 96 10.05 -0.65 13.82
C LYS A 96 10.32 0.80 14.20
N ALA A 97 11.57 1.25 14.12
CA ALA A 97 11.94 2.65 14.40
C ALA A 97 11.23 3.62 13.44
N ALA A 98 11.20 3.32 12.14
CA ALA A 98 10.47 4.12 11.16
C ALA A 98 8.95 4.16 11.45
N ILE A 99 8.37 3.02 11.80
CA ILE A 99 6.94 2.90 12.17
C ILE A 99 6.62 3.78 13.39
N TYR A 100 7.40 3.68 14.46
CA TYR A 100 7.19 4.49 15.67
C TYR A 100 7.36 5.99 15.40
N PHE A 101 8.33 6.36 14.56
CA PHE A 101 8.54 7.75 14.17
C PHE A 101 7.35 8.30 13.37
N PHE A 102 6.84 7.55 12.39
CA PHE A 102 5.64 7.94 11.63
C PHE A 102 4.38 7.98 12.48
N ALA A 103 4.24 7.09 13.47
CA ALA A 103 3.14 7.12 14.43
C ALA A 103 3.18 8.39 15.30
N LEU A 104 4.37 8.82 15.73
CA LEU A 104 4.55 10.08 16.47
C LEU A 104 4.17 11.30 15.61
N LEU A 105 4.65 11.36 14.37
CA LEU A 105 4.27 12.44 13.45
C LEU A 105 2.76 12.45 13.14
N THR A 106 2.15 11.28 13.07
CA THR A 106 0.69 11.18 12.86
C THR A 106 -0.10 11.60 14.08
N THR A 107 0.41 11.31 15.29
CA THR A 107 -0.18 11.86 16.52
C THR A 107 -0.16 13.38 16.51
N TYR A 108 0.97 13.98 16.11
CA TYR A 108 1.09 15.42 15.94
C TYR A 108 0.09 15.96 14.90
N MET A 109 0.00 15.31 13.74
CA MET A 109 -0.95 15.65 12.69
C MET A 109 -2.41 15.53 13.15
N LEU A 110 -2.77 14.53 13.97
CA LEU A 110 -4.13 14.38 14.49
C LEU A 110 -4.50 15.50 15.46
N VAL A 111 -3.59 15.90 16.36
CA VAL A 111 -3.80 17.05 17.25
C VAL A 111 -4.01 18.32 16.42
N ALA A 112 -3.15 18.53 15.42
CA ALA A 112 -3.29 19.63 14.49
C ALA A 112 -4.65 19.62 13.76
N ALA A 113 -5.12 18.44 13.33
CA ALA A 113 -6.39 18.26 12.65
C ALA A 113 -7.58 18.70 13.51
N VAL A 114 -7.57 18.30 14.79
CA VAL A 114 -8.63 18.65 15.75
C VAL A 114 -8.64 20.15 16.00
N LEU A 115 -7.47 20.78 16.19
CA LEU A 115 -7.36 22.23 16.39
C LEU A 115 -7.88 23.02 15.18
N CYS A 116 -7.48 22.62 13.96
CA CYS A 116 -7.99 23.21 12.72
C CYS A 116 -9.49 23.00 12.56
N MET A 117 -10.02 21.83 12.94
CA MET A 117 -11.46 21.56 12.89
C MET A 117 -12.24 22.49 13.82
N VAL A 118 -11.77 22.67 15.06
CA VAL A 118 -12.41 23.59 16.02
C VAL A 118 -12.43 25.02 15.49
N GLN A 119 -11.33 25.46 14.88
CA GLN A 119 -11.25 26.79 14.28
C GLN A 119 -12.16 26.93 13.05
N ALA A 120 -12.23 25.90 12.20
CA ALA A 120 -13.12 25.88 11.05
C ALA A 120 -14.61 25.93 11.45
N ILE A 121 -14.99 25.30 12.57
CA ILE A 121 -16.36 25.37 13.12
C ILE A 121 -16.67 26.78 13.64
N LYS A 122 -15.70 27.45 14.29
CA LYS A 122 -15.88 28.83 14.74
C LYS A 122 -16.07 29.81 13.57
N ASN A 123 -15.42 29.55 12.43
CA ASN A 123 -15.46 30.38 11.23
C ASN A 123 -16.36 29.79 10.12
N ILE A 124 -17.54 29.25 10.47
CA ILE A 124 -18.43 28.58 9.51
C ILE A 124 -19.02 29.52 8.43
N ASN A 125 -18.90 30.84 8.62
CA ASN A 125 -19.40 31.84 7.69
C ASN A 125 -18.66 31.83 6.34
N SER A 126 -17.44 31.27 6.28
CA SER A 126 -16.72 31.11 5.02
C SER A 126 -17.19 29.84 4.28
N PRO A 127 -17.57 29.95 3.00
CA PRO A 127 -18.10 28.82 2.23
C PRO A 127 -17.06 27.72 1.98
N ILE A 128 -15.77 28.02 2.10
CA ILE A 128 -14.69 27.03 1.93
C ILE A 128 -14.54 26.19 3.19
N PHE A 129 -14.46 26.81 4.38
CA PHE A 129 -14.35 26.09 5.64
C PHE A 129 -15.59 25.27 5.94
N ALA A 130 -16.79 25.78 5.64
CA ALA A 130 -18.02 25.02 5.77
C ALA A 130 -18.00 23.71 4.96
N LYS A 131 -17.54 23.76 3.70
CA LYS A 131 -17.44 22.55 2.85
C LYS A 131 -16.39 21.55 3.37
N MET A 132 -15.27 22.03 3.90
CA MET A 132 -14.25 21.16 4.50
C MET A 132 -14.77 20.42 5.73
N VAL A 133 -15.47 21.14 6.63
CA VAL A 133 -16.07 20.55 7.83
C VAL A 133 -17.14 19.52 7.46
N VAL A 134 -18.03 19.85 6.53
CA VAL A 134 -19.07 18.93 6.05
C VAL A 134 -18.45 17.67 5.44
N SER A 135 -17.38 17.81 4.65
CA SER A 135 -16.70 16.67 4.05
C SER A 135 -16.03 15.75 5.08
N LEU A 136 -15.41 16.31 6.13
CA LEU A 136 -14.81 15.54 7.22
C LEU A 136 -15.87 14.80 8.04
N ILE A 137 -16.94 15.49 8.43
CA ILE A 137 -18.07 14.90 9.16
C ILE A 137 -18.73 13.81 8.31
N ALA A 138 -18.90 14.04 7.01
CA ALA A 138 -19.44 13.02 6.11
C ALA A 138 -18.54 11.77 6.06
N THR A 139 -17.22 11.95 5.90
CA THR A 139 -16.29 10.84 5.80
C THR A 139 -16.30 9.98 7.06
N TYR A 140 -16.14 10.58 8.25
CA TYR A 140 -16.14 9.82 9.52
C TYR A 140 -17.54 9.37 9.94
N GLY A 141 -18.56 10.19 9.72
CA GLY A 141 -19.95 9.90 10.06
C GLY A 141 -20.48 8.69 9.29
N ILE A 142 -20.10 8.53 8.02
CA ILE A 142 -20.45 7.34 7.23
C ILE A 142 -19.87 6.07 7.85
N TYR A 143 -18.62 6.08 8.32
CA TYR A 143 -18.05 4.91 9.01
C TYR A 143 -18.84 4.55 10.27
N VAL A 144 -19.21 5.56 11.07
CA VAL A 144 -20.01 5.34 12.28
C VAL A 144 -21.39 4.75 11.94
N ILE A 145 -22.12 5.36 11.00
CA ILE A 145 -23.44 4.87 10.56
C ILE A 145 -23.32 3.46 9.99
N SER A 146 -22.29 3.19 9.19
CA SER A 146 -22.04 1.87 8.61
C SER A 146 -21.80 0.80 9.67
N SER A 147 -21.06 1.11 10.73
CA SER A 147 -20.83 0.16 11.83
C SER A 147 -22.09 -0.13 12.64
N PHE A 148 -22.97 0.85 12.83
CA PHE A 148 -24.29 0.62 13.43
C PHE A 148 -25.19 -0.24 12.53
N LEU A 149 -25.20 -0.01 11.22
CA LEU A 149 -25.95 -0.84 10.27
C LEU A 149 -25.43 -2.27 10.19
N ALA A 150 -24.12 -2.47 10.37
CA ALA A 150 -23.49 -3.79 10.43
C ALA A 150 -23.61 -4.48 11.80
N LEU A 151 -24.30 -3.87 12.77
CA LEU A 151 -24.48 -4.38 14.15
C LEU A 151 -23.17 -4.61 14.93
N ASP A 152 -22.09 -3.94 14.56
CA ASP A 152 -20.79 -4.07 15.23
C ASP A 152 -20.10 -2.71 15.44
N PRO A 153 -20.65 -1.86 16.33
CA PRO A 153 -20.08 -0.55 16.63
C PRO A 153 -18.80 -0.63 17.47
N TRP A 154 -18.54 -1.77 18.12
CA TRP A 154 -17.44 -1.91 19.09
C TRP A 154 -16.06 -1.73 18.44
N HIS A 155 -15.92 -2.17 17.18
CA HIS A 155 -14.68 -2.07 16.42
C HIS A 155 -14.18 -0.63 16.22
N ILE A 156 -15.08 0.34 16.11
CA ILE A 156 -14.69 1.75 16.03
C ILE A 156 -14.08 2.19 17.37
N PHE A 157 -14.68 1.84 18.50
CA PHE A 157 -14.19 2.29 19.80
C PHE A 157 -12.84 1.66 20.18
N THR A 158 -12.62 0.38 19.86
CA THR A 158 -11.40 -0.32 20.26
C THR A 158 -10.21 -0.08 19.32
N CYS A 159 -10.46 0.00 18.01
CA CYS A 159 -9.39 -0.10 17.01
C CYS A 159 -9.14 1.20 16.23
N PHE A 160 -10.03 2.19 16.30
CA PHE A 160 -9.94 3.38 15.44
C PHE A 160 -8.67 4.21 15.66
N ILE A 161 -8.29 4.45 16.91
CA ILE A 161 -7.06 5.20 17.22
C ILE A 161 -5.83 4.42 16.75
N GLN A 162 -5.80 3.11 16.99
CA GLN A 162 -4.71 2.24 16.55
C GLN A 162 -4.58 2.25 15.02
N TYR A 163 -5.70 2.17 14.31
CA TYR A 163 -5.76 2.27 12.86
C TYR A 163 -5.24 3.61 12.33
N MET A 164 -5.66 4.73 12.93
CA MET A 164 -5.17 6.05 12.53
C MET A 164 -3.65 6.18 12.72
N LEU A 165 -3.11 5.70 13.85
CA LEU A 165 -1.67 5.71 14.10
C LEU A 165 -0.89 4.78 13.16
N PHE A 166 -1.50 3.71 12.66
CA PHE A 166 -0.89 2.78 11.73
C PHE A 166 -1.02 3.20 10.25
N SER A 167 -1.98 4.08 9.92
CA SER A 167 -2.18 4.67 8.58
C SER A 167 -0.90 5.12 7.86
N PRO A 168 0.01 5.92 8.45
CA PRO A 168 1.24 6.34 7.78
C PRO A 168 2.17 5.17 7.45
N THR A 169 2.09 4.06 8.18
CA THR A 169 2.88 2.86 7.90
C THR A 169 2.41 2.22 6.60
N TYR A 170 1.11 2.17 6.35
CA TYR A 170 0.56 1.67 5.09
C TYR A 170 0.93 2.58 3.92
N ILE A 171 0.80 3.89 4.10
CA ILE A 171 0.97 4.87 3.02
C ILE A 171 2.44 5.12 2.69
N ASN A 172 3.32 5.17 3.68
CA ASN A 172 4.74 5.48 3.48
C ASN A 172 5.59 4.22 3.47
N VAL A 173 5.63 3.48 4.58
CA VAL A 173 6.61 2.38 4.76
C VAL A 173 6.29 1.21 3.81
N LEU A 174 5.06 0.69 3.87
CA LEU A 174 4.66 -0.48 3.08
C LEU A 174 4.54 -0.15 1.60
N ASN A 175 4.03 1.04 1.26
CA ASN A 175 3.91 1.46 -0.13
C ASN A 175 5.29 1.62 -0.80
N VAL A 176 6.23 2.34 -0.16
CA VAL A 176 7.61 2.47 -0.66
C VAL A 176 8.28 1.11 -0.77
N TYR A 177 8.07 0.23 0.21
CA TYR A 177 8.58 -1.14 0.17
C TYR A 177 8.02 -1.93 -1.02
N ALA A 178 6.72 -1.86 -1.27
CA ALA A 178 6.05 -2.57 -2.34
C ALA A 178 6.56 -2.15 -3.73
N TYR A 179 6.68 -0.84 -3.97
CA TYR A 179 7.22 -0.32 -5.24
C TYR A 179 8.72 -0.60 -5.41
N SER A 180 9.48 -0.60 -4.31
CA SER A 180 10.92 -0.95 -4.37
C SER A 180 11.13 -2.45 -4.60
N ASN A 181 10.19 -3.29 -4.14
CA ASN A 181 10.27 -4.75 -4.20
C ASN A 181 9.26 -5.38 -5.17
N LEU A 182 8.93 -4.71 -6.29
CA LEU A 182 8.03 -5.25 -7.33
C LEU A 182 8.45 -6.63 -7.87
N HIS A 183 9.75 -6.92 -7.85
CA HIS A 183 10.30 -8.23 -8.25
C HIS A 183 9.90 -9.39 -7.34
N ASP A 184 9.49 -9.11 -6.10
CA ASP A 184 9.01 -10.10 -5.13
C ASP A 184 7.48 -10.36 -5.29
N LEU A 185 6.85 -9.77 -6.31
CA LEU A 185 5.49 -10.13 -6.72
C LEU A 185 5.54 -11.35 -7.63
N SER A 186 5.74 -12.54 -7.07
CA SER A 186 5.38 -13.77 -7.77
C SER A 186 3.85 -13.82 -7.81
N TRP A 187 3.25 -13.53 -8.95
CA TRP A 187 1.82 -13.70 -9.14
C TRP A 187 1.49 -15.19 -9.02
N GLY A 188 0.83 -15.61 -7.93
CA GLY A 188 0.24 -16.95 -7.82
C GLY A 188 1.18 -18.16 -7.73
N THR A 189 2.50 -17.99 -7.75
CA THR A 189 3.48 -19.11 -7.76
C THR A 189 4.42 -19.15 -6.56
N LYS A 190 4.17 -18.33 -5.53
CA LYS A 190 5.04 -18.23 -4.33
C LYS A 190 5.17 -19.52 -3.51
N GLY A 191 4.40 -20.56 -3.84
CA GLY A 191 4.49 -21.90 -3.28
C GLY A 191 4.84 -23.01 -4.29
N SER A 192 4.90 -22.73 -5.60
CA SER A 192 5.25 -23.75 -6.61
C SER A 192 6.76 -23.93 -6.78
N ASP A 193 7.57 -22.95 -6.36
CA ASP A 193 9.04 -23.07 -6.39
C ASP A 193 9.60 -23.74 -5.12
N ALA A 194 8.80 -23.85 -4.05
CA ALA A 194 9.21 -24.53 -2.82
C ALA A 194 9.20 -26.08 -2.95
N THR A 195 8.49 -26.63 -3.94
CA THR A 195 8.38 -28.07 -4.16
C THR A 195 9.47 -28.65 -5.05
N GLN A 196 10.38 -27.85 -5.62
CA GLN A 196 11.48 -28.37 -6.44
C GLN A 196 12.83 -28.55 -5.70
N ALA A 197 12.88 -28.29 -4.40
CA ALA A 197 14.13 -28.35 -3.63
C ALA A 197 14.29 -29.55 -2.68
N SER A 198 13.44 -30.60 -2.77
CA SER A 198 13.70 -31.85 -2.02
C SER A 198 13.20 -33.09 -2.76
N ASP A 199 13.84 -33.42 -3.89
CA ASP A 199 13.87 -34.80 -4.39
C ASP A 199 15.15 -35.52 -3.91
N LEU A 200 15.44 -35.35 -2.63
CA LEU A 200 16.29 -36.24 -1.85
C LEU A 200 15.32 -36.81 -0.83
N GLY A 201 14.85 -38.03 -1.10
CA GLY A 201 13.75 -38.70 -0.39
C GLY A 201 13.73 -38.38 1.11
N ALA A 202 12.57 -37.96 1.61
CA ALA A 202 12.38 -37.63 3.01
C ALA A 202 12.68 -38.86 3.87
N VAL A 203 13.81 -38.86 4.57
CA VAL A 203 14.15 -39.89 5.55
C VAL A 203 13.41 -39.57 6.84
N SER A 204 12.29 -40.26 7.09
CA SER A 204 11.59 -40.21 8.36
C SER A 204 12.26 -41.17 9.35
N GLY A 205 13.18 -40.67 10.18
CA GLY A 205 13.77 -41.42 11.28
C GLY A 205 13.04 -41.17 12.61
N VAL A 206 12.54 -42.22 13.26
CA VAL A 206 12.11 -42.17 14.66
C VAL A 206 13.30 -42.60 15.53
N GLY A 207 14.08 -41.63 16.03
CA GLY A 207 15.17 -41.86 16.99
C GLY A 207 16.61 -41.70 16.46
N LYS A 208 17.60 -42.19 17.25
CA LYS A 208 19.06 -42.01 17.03
C LYS A 208 19.68 -43.00 16.03
N HIS A 209 18.87 -43.86 15.41
CA HIS A 209 19.26 -44.81 14.38
C HIS A 209 18.45 -44.52 13.12
N VAL A 210 19.15 -44.33 12.01
CA VAL A 210 18.55 -44.17 10.69
C VAL A 210 18.46 -45.57 10.08
N GLU A 211 17.25 -46.12 9.99
CA GLU A 211 17.00 -47.33 9.21
C GLU A 211 17.00 -46.93 7.73
N VAL A 212 18.10 -47.24 7.06
CA VAL A 212 18.19 -47.20 5.60
C VAL A 212 17.79 -48.57 5.11
N GLU A 213 16.69 -48.67 4.36
CA GLU A 213 16.29 -49.89 3.68
C GLU A 213 17.30 -50.18 2.57
N LEU A 214 18.35 -50.93 2.92
CA LEU A 214 19.35 -51.42 2.00
C LEU A 214 18.76 -52.63 1.28
N VAL A 215 18.53 -52.48 -0.03
CA VAL A 215 18.11 -53.60 -0.86
C VAL A 215 19.26 -54.60 -0.93
N THR A 216 19.06 -55.81 -0.41
CA THR A 216 20.12 -56.83 -0.22
C THR A 216 20.19 -57.85 -1.36
N ALA A 217 19.18 -57.90 -2.23
CA ALA A 217 19.18 -58.78 -3.39
C ALA A 217 20.10 -58.24 -4.48
N GLN A 218 21.02 -59.09 -4.96
CA GLN A 218 22.03 -58.71 -5.97
C GLN A 218 21.39 -58.12 -7.24
N GLN A 219 20.25 -58.66 -7.66
CA GLN A 219 19.54 -58.20 -8.85
C GLN A 219 18.99 -56.78 -8.70
N ASP A 220 18.50 -56.41 -7.52
CA ASP A 220 17.97 -55.07 -7.27
C ASP A 220 19.08 -54.04 -7.12
N ILE A 221 20.26 -54.46 -6.60
CA ILE A 221 21.48 -53.63 -6.57
C ILE A 221 21.91 -53.30 -7.99
N ASP A 222 21.91 -54.30 -8.89
CA ASP A 222 22.29 -54.10 -10.29
C ASP A 222 21.29 -53.19 -11.02
N ILE A 223 19.99 -53.33 -10.75
CA ILE A 223 18.93 -52.45 -11.32
C ILE A 223 19.09 -51.01 -10.81
N ALA A 224 19.26 -50.81 -9.50
CA ALA A 224 19.48 -49.49 -8.92
C ALA A 224 20.77 -48.84 -9.42
N TYR A 225 21.82 -49.63 -9.65
CA TYR A 225 23.08 -49.16 -10.23
C TYR A 225 22.93 -48.72 -11.69
N GLN A 226 22.18 -49.48 -12.51
CA GLN A 226 21.88 -49.10 -13.89
C GLN A 226 21.01 -47.84 -13.96
N ASP A 227 19.98 -47.74 -13.11
CA ASP A 227 19.13 -46.55 -13.03
C ASP A 227 19.92 -45.31 -12.60
N ALA A 228 20.85 -45.45 -11.64
CA ALA A 228 21.76 -44.38 -11.25
C ALA A 228 22.70 -43.97 -12.41
N LEU A 229 23.24 -44.93 -13.15
CA LEU A 229 24.08 -44.66 -14.33
C LEU A 229 23.30 -43.96 -15.45
N ASP A 230 22.07 -44.38 -15.71
CA ASP A 230 21.21 -43.78 -16.72
C ASP A 230 20.76 -42.38 -16.30
N ASN A 231 20.46 -42.15 -15.03
CA ASN A 231 20.22 -40.81 -14.49
C ASN A 231 21.44 -39.89 -14.64
N ILE A 232 22.66 -40.39 -14.41
CA ILE A 232 23.90 -39.62 -14.64
C ILE A 232 24.10 -39.32 -16.13
N ARG A 233 23.85 -40.29 -17.02
CA ARG A 233 23.95 -40.12 -18.48
C ARG A 233 22.92 -39.14 -19.02
N LEU A 234 21.68 -39.22 -18.57
CA LEU A 234 20.61 -38.29 -18.92
C LEU A 234 20.90 -36.87 -18.40
N LYS A 235 21.57 -36.76 -17.23
CA LYS A 235 22.01 -35.47 -16.71
C LYS A 235 23.16 -34.88 -17.52
N GLY A 236 24.13 -35.71 -17.94
CA GLY A 236 25.22 -35.29 -18.84
C GLY A 236 24.73 -34.82 -20.21
N SER A 237 23.78 -35.54 -20.82
CA SER A 237 23.22 -35.16 -22.13
C SER A 237 22.31 -33.94 -22.07
N LYS A 238 21.59 -33.70 -20.97
CA LYS A 238 20.84 -32.45 -20.75
C LYS A 238 21.76 -31.25 -20.53
N VAL A 239 22.89 -31.43 -19.83
CA VAL A 239 23.87 -30.36 -19.65
C VAL A 239 24.41 -29.90 -21.00
N GLU A 240 24.84 -30.80 -21.89
CA GLU A 240 25.36 -30.41 -23.22
C GLU A 240 24.28 -29.93 -24.22
N ALA A 241 23.04 -30.41 -24.11
CA ALA A 241 21.95 -30.00 -25.01
C ALA A 241 21.23 -28.72 -24.57
N GLU A 242 21.24 -28.36 -23.28
CA GLU A 242 20.58 -27.16 -22.75
C GLU A 242 21.54 -26.00 -22.45
N SER A 243 22.85 -26.23 -22.26
CA SER A 243 23.86 -25.20 -21.99
C SER A 243 24.40 -24.52 -23.26
N GLY A 244 23.53 -24.18 -24.21
CA GLY A 244 23.92 -23.28 -25.28
C GLY A 244 24.08 -21.86 -24.72
N PRO A 245 25.12 -21.08 -25.08
CA PRO A 245 25.28 -19.69 -24.62
C PRO A 245 24.06 -18.80 -24.89
N LYS A 246 23.16 -19.21 -25.81
CA LYS A 246 21.93 -18.51 -26.15
C LYS A 246 20.82 -18.60 -25.09
N LYS A 247 20.71 -19.68 -24.30
CA LYS A 247 19.62 -19.86 -23.32
C LYS A 247 19.91 -19.10 -22.02
N GLU A 248 21.14 -19.21 -21.50
CA GLU A 248 21.63 -18.42 -20.36
C GLU A 248 21.62 -16.91 -20.66
N GLN A 249 22.02 -16.49 -21.87
CA GLN A 249 21.91 -15.09 -22.30
C GLN A 249 20.46 -14.62 -22.39
N SER A 250 19.52 -15.47 -22.81
CA SER A 250 18.09 -15.13 -22.86
C SER A 250 17.48 -14.98 -21.47
N GLU A 251 17.83 -15.86 -20.53
CA GLU A 251 17.36 -15.78 -19.14
C GLU A 251 17.95 -14.57 -18.40
N GLN A 252 19.23 -14.29 -18.62
CA GLN A 252 19.86 -13.09 -18.05
C GLN A 252 19.27 -11.81 -18.64
N ALA A 253 19.05 -11.76 -19.96
CA ALA A 253 18.41 -10.62 -20.62
C ALA A 253 16.96 -10.39 -20.13
N GLN A 254 16.21 -11.46 -19.84
CA GLN A 254 14.88 -11.33 -19.22
C GLN A 254 14.98 -10.74 -17.82
N LYS A 255 15.88 -11.26 -16.96
CA LYS A 255 16.11 -10.73 -15.61
C LYS A 255 16.50 -9.24 -15.64
N ASP A 256 17.37 -8.86 -16.56
CA ASP A 256 17.80 -7.47 -16.73
C ASP A 256 16.65 -6.58 -17.22
N THR A 257 15.80 -7.09 -18.12
CA THR A 257 14.59 -6.37 -18.57
C THR A 257 13.61 -6.14 -17.42
N TYR A 258 13.37 -7.14 -16.58
CA TYR A 258 12.52 -7.01 -15.39
C TYR A 258 13.11 -6.07 -14.34
N ALA A 259 14.44 -6.12 -14.13
CA ALA A 259 15.14 -5.22 -13.23
C ALA A 259 15.02 -3.76 -13.69
N ASN A 260 15.22 -3.50 -14.99
CA ASN A 260 15.07 -2.18 -15.60
C ASN A 260 13.62 -1.66 -15.54
N PHE A 261 12.63 -2.54 -15.76
CA PHE A 261 11.23 -2.17 -15.62
C PHE A 261 10.92 -1.73 -14.18
N ARG A 262 11.37 -2.48 -13.18
CA ARG A 262 11.20 -2.14 -11.76
C ARG A 262 11.81 -0.79 -11.42
N THR A 263 13.05 -0.54 -11.81
CA THR A 263 13.72 0.73 -11.48
C THR A 263 13.06 1.92 -12.18
N ASN A 264 12.69 1.77 -13.45
CA ASN A 264 12.00 2.83 -14.19
C ASN A 264 10.61 3.11 -13.61
N LEU A 265 9.87 2.07 -13.20
CA LEU A 265 8.56 2.22 -12.59
C LEU A 265 8.65 2.90 -11.21
N LEU A 266 9.61 2.48 -10.37
CA LEU A 266 9.87 3.12 -9.07
C LEU A 266 10.27 4.59 -9.23
N LEU A 267 11.11 4.90 -10.21
CA LEU A 267 11.55 6.27 -10.52
C LEU A 267 10.37 7.11 -11.03
N LEU A 268 9.56 6.60 -11.98
CA LEU A 268 8.38 7.29 -12.48
C LEU A 268 7.36 7.54 -11.35
N TRP A 269 7.11 6.54 -10.52
CA TRP A 269 6.20 6.64 -9.38
C TRP A 269 6.67 7.67 -8.35
N SER A 270 7.95 7.60 -7.92
CA SER A 270 8.50 8.53 -6.94
C SER A 270 8.61 9.96 -7.46
N LEU A 271 9.04 10.16 -8.72
CA LEU A 271 9.09 11.48 -9.35
C LEU A 271 7.69 12.07 -9.57
N SER A 272 6.71 11.28 -9.98
CA SER A 272 5.33 11.77 -10.14
C SER A 272 4.72 12.23 -8.80
N ASN A 273 5.01 11.51 -7.71
CA ASN A 273 4.61 11.93 -6.36
C ASN A 273 5.36 13.19 -5.91
N ALA A 274 6.67 13.26 -6.13
CA ALA A 274 7.47 14.43 -5.78
C ALA A 274 7.06 15.69 -6.56
N LEU A 275 6.75 15.56 -7.85
CA LEU A 275 6.25 16.63 -8.70
C LEU A 275 4.89 17.12 -8.22
N LEU A 276 3.97 16.22 -7.88
CA LEU A 276 2.67 16.60 -7.35
C LEU A 276 2.82 17.37 -6.02
N ALA A 277 3.62 16.86 -5.09
CA ALA A 277 3.88 17.52 -3.81
C ALA A 277 4.53 18.90 -4.00
N SER A 278 5.53 19.02 -4.87
CA SER A 278 6.18 20.31 -5.12
C SER A 278 5.25 21.28 -5.82
N ALA A 279 4.49 20.87 -6.84
CA ALA A 279 3.58 21.76 -7.58
C ALA A 279 2.49 22.38 -6.69
N ILE A 280 1.99 21.62 -5.70
CA ILE A 280 0.96 22.10 -4.77
C ILE A 280 1.56 22.94 -3.64
N LEU A 281 2.72 22.55 -3.12
CA LEU A 281 3.38 23.25 -2.01
C LEU A 281 4.25 24.44 -2.46
N THR A 282 4.50 24.60 -3.77
CA THR A 282 5.18 25.78 -4.33
C THR A 282 4.21 26.97 -4.34
N GLY A 283 4.31 27.79 -3.29
CA GLY A 283 3.52 29.00 -3.06
C GLY A 283 3.47 29.35 -1.57
N ASN A 284 2.97 30.54 -1.22
CA ASN A 284 2.72 30.89 0.18
C ASN A 284 1.66 29.93 0.75
N THR A 285 2.09 28.99 1.58
CA THR A 285 1.24 28.09 2.38
C THR A 285 0.86 28.72 3.73
N SER A 286 1.57 29.77 4.13
CA SER A 286 1.27 30.65 5.26
C SER A 286 0.09 31.56 4.90
N GLY A 287 -1.13 31.14 5.25
CA GLY A 287 -2.36 31.88 4.93
C GLY A 287 -3.56 31.02 4.61
N ALA A 288 -3.43 29.68 4.59
CA ALA A 288 -4.53 28.76 4.27
C ALA A 288 -5.79 28.93 5.14
N PHE A 289 -5.67 29.61 6.30
CA PHE A 289 -6.74 29.86 7.27
C PHE A 289 -6.98 31.34 7.59
N ASP A 290 -6.37 32.28 6.86
CA ASP A 290 -6.51 33.72 7.13
C ASP A 290 -7.65 34.34 6.29
N ASP A 291 -8.46 35.18 6.92
CA ASP A 291 -9.80 35.59 6.46
C ASP A 291 -9.79 36.67 5.35
N GLY A 292 -8.70 36.76 4.59
CA GLY A 292 -8.52 37.82 3.58
C GLY A 292 -7.48 37.56 2.49
N SER A 293 -6.82 36.39 2.47
CA SER A 293 -5.90 36.05 1.38
C SER A 293 -6.60 35.22 0.31
N ASP A 294 -6.35 35.58 -0.95
CA ASP A 294 -6.76 34.85 -2.15
C ASP A 294 -6.56 33.33 -1.94
N SER A 295 -7.60 32.54 -2.18
CA SER A 295 -7.64 31.12 -1.80
C SER A 295 -6.38 30.40 -2.31
N SER A 296 -5.50 29.99 -1.40
CA SER A 296 -4.23 29.38 -1.77
C SER A 296 -4.49 28.09 -2.55
N LYS A 297 -3.66 27.83 -3.57
CA LYS A 297 -3.74 26.60 -4.39
C LYS A 297 -3.81 25.33 -3.53
N ALA A 298 -3.10 25.33 -2.41
CA ALA A 298 -3.09 24.27 -1.40
C ALA A 298 -4.47 24.04 -0.75
N THR A 299 -5.19 25.10 -0.36
CA THR A 299 -6.52 25.01 0.25
C THR A 299 -7.55 24.47 -0.75
N ILE A 300 -7.51 24.93 -2.00
CA ILE A 300 -8.39 24.44 -3.06
C ILE A 300 -8.11 22.95 -3.32
N TYR A 301 -6.84 22.56 -3.40
CA TYR A 301 -6.46 21.16 -3.60
C TYR A 301 -6.91 20.27 -2.45
N MET A 302 -6.74 20.71 -1.21
CA MET A 302 -7.24 20.01 -0.02
C MET A 302 -8.75 19.79 -0.08
N LEU A 303 -9.52 20.83 -0.44
CA LEU A 303 -10.97 20.75 -0.60
C LEU A 303 -11.36 19.69 -1.65
N VAL A 304 -10.68 19.69 -2.80
CA VAL A 304 -10.94 18.72 -3.89
C VAL A 304 -10.68 17.29 -3.41
N ILE A 305 -9.57 17.03 -2.71
CA ILE A 305 -9.29 15.68 -2.19
C ILE A 305 -10.33 15.27 -1.14
N LEU A 306 -10.68 16.15 -0.20
CA LEU A 306 -11.67 15.83 0.83
C LEU A 306 -13.02 15.48 0.22
N ILE A 307 -13.50 16.25 -0.75
CA ILE A 307 -14.75 15.95 -1.49
C ILE A 307 -14.63 14.62 -2.23
N PHE A 308 -13.49 14.35 -2.88
CA PHE A 308 -13.27 13.10 -3.58
C PHE A 308 -13.29 11.89 -2.64
N VAL A 309 -12.59 11.97 -1.50
CA VAL A 309 -12.57 10.91 -0.47
C VAL A 309 -13.96 10.70 0.13
N ALA A 310 -14.70 11.78 0.40
CA ALA A 310 -16.08 11.70 0.86
C ALA A 310 -16.97 11.01 -0.18
N GLY A 311 -16.85 11.37 -1.47
CA GLY A 311 -17.58 10.73 -2.56
C GLY A 311 -17.29 9.23 -2.68
N MET A 312 -16.02 8.84 -2.61
CA MET A 312 -15.60 7.43 -2.62
C MET A 312 -16.12 6.66 -1.40
N SER A 313 -16.19 7.32 -0.24
CA SER A 313 -16.75 6.74 1.00
C SER A 313 -18.27 6.56 0.93
N ILE A 314 -19.00 7.53 0.37
CA ILE A 314 -20.44 7.43 0.11
C ILE A 314 -20.73 6.28 -0.86
N PHE A 315 -19.98 6.17 -1.95
CA PHE A 315 -20.14 5.07 -2.89
C PHE A 315 -19.95 3.72 -2.21
N ARG A 316 -18.88 3.57 -1.43
CA ARG A 316 -18.60 2.35 -0.64
C ARG A 316 -19.74 2.04 0.33
N PHE A 317 -20.29 3.06 1.00
CA PHE A 317 -21.42 2.90 1.91
C PHE A 317 -22.67 2.40 1.19
N ILE A 318 -23.03 2.99 0.04
CA ILE A 318 -24.16 2.53 -0.78
C ILE A 318 -23.98 1.06 -1.15
N CYS A 319 -22.81 0.67 -1.65
CA CYS A 319 -22.53 -0.72 -2.00
C CYS A 319 -22.60 -1.66 -0.79
N SER A 320 -22.05 -1.26 0.37
CA SER A 320 -22.10 -2.04 1.61
C SER A 320 -23.53 -2.21 2.11
N THR A 321 -24.34 -1.16 2.08
CA THR A 321 -25.76 -1.22 2.47
C THR A 321 -26.57 -2.08 1.51
N ALA A 322 -26.33 -1.98 0.20
CA ALA A 322 -26.97 -2.84 -0.79
C ALA A 322 -26.65 -4.32 -0.55
N TYR A 323 -25.40 -4.64 -0.22
CA TYR A 323 -24.99 -6.00 0.14
C TYR A 323 -25.73 -6.52 1.38
N LEU A 324 -25.80 -5.72 2.46
CA LEU A 324 -26.53 -6.10 3.68
C LEU A 324 -28.02 -6.33 3.40
N VAL A 325 -28.65 -5.47 2.60
CA VAL A 325 -30.05 -5.61 2.20
C VAL A 325 -30.26 -6.89 1.40
N ILE A 326 -29.41 -7.17 0.41
CA ILE A 326 -29.51 -8.41 -0.38
C ILE A 326 -29.33 -9.62 0.54
N SER A 327 -28.29 -9.64 1.36
CA SER A 327 -28.01 -10.74 2.29
C SER A 327 -29.16 -11.00 3.27
N LEU A 328 -29.87 -9.96 3.70
CA LEU A 328 -31.04 -10.10 4.58
C LEU A 328 -32.21 -10.82 3.88
N PHE A 329 -32.40 -10.59 2.58
CA PHE A 329 -33.49 -11.18 1.81
C PHE A 329 -33.13 -12.53 1.17
N THR A 330 -31.85 -12.78 0.89
CA THR A 330 -31.39 -14.02 0.25
C THR A 330 -30.95 -15.11 1.22
N GLY A 331 -30.89 -14.83 2.53
CA GLY A 331 -30.76 -15.80 3.63
C GLY A 331 -29.78 -16.93 3.39
#